data_AF-A0A936GLI0-F1
#
_entry.id   AF-A0A936GLI0-F1
#
_cell.length_a   1.000
_cell.length_b   1.000
_cell.length_c   1.000
_cell.angle_alpha   90.00
_cell.angle_beta   90.00
_cell.angle_gamma   90.00
#
_symmetry.space_group_name_H-M   'P 1'
#
loop_
_entity.id
_entity.type
_entity.pdbx_description
1 polymer ?
#
loop_
_entity_poly.entity_id
_entity_poly.type
_entity_poly.pdbx_seq_one_letter_code
_entity_poly.pdbx_strand_id
1 'polypeptide(L)'
;MASLKLYENKAGKSFPQVEYLGIEPLYYTEIEVFDFDKNGSLDLFINGFNAEDSVVTKLFLNKITTKNMKPSVPTGLRSERGSNFIKLMWSHASDTESCKESLTYNIKIGSTPGANDILNSYVSEKGNLLLYNHFSTTDTM
;
A
#
# COMPACT_ATOMS: atom_id res chain seq x y z
N MET A 1 -18.07 -9.46 21.83
CA MET A 1 -18.08 -7.99 21.60
C MET A 1 -17.33 -7.73 20.31
N ALA A 2 -17.93 -7.00 19.37
CA ALA A 2 -17.22 -6.58 18.17
C ALA A 2 -16.26 -5.43 18.52
N SER A 3 -15.11 -5.37 17.85
CA SER A 3 -14.15 -4.28 18.02
C SER A 3 -13.56 -3.89 16.68
N LEU A 4 -13.75 -2.65 16.26
CA LEU A 4 -12.91 -2.00 15.26
C LEU A 4 -11.62 -1.57 15.96
N LYS A 5 -10.46 -1.92 15.39
CA LYS A 5 -9.15 -1.49 15.88
C LYS A 5 -8.36 -0.89 14.73
N LEU A 6 -7.77 0.27 14.97
CA LEU A 6 -6.83 0.89 14.06
C LEU A 6 -5.43 0.79 14.65
N TYR A 7 -4.47 0.49 13.80
CA TYR A 7 -3.06 0.42 14.15
C TYR A 7 -2.28 1.37 13.26
N GLU A 8 -1.43 2.19 13.87
CA GLU A 8 -0.56 3.10 13.12
C GLU A 8 0.79 2.43 12.87
N ASN A 9 1.23 2.34 11.61
CA ASN A 9 2.56 1.87 11.31
C ASN A 9 3.60 2.95 11.69
N LYS A 10 4.36 2.71 12.76
CA LYS A 10 5.51 3.54 13.15
C LYS A 10 6.78 2.95 12.53
N ALA A 11 7.18 3.55 11.42
CA ALA A 11 8.49 3.33 10.79
C ALA A 11 8.75 1.85 10.40
N GLY A 12 7.69 1.07 10.13
CA GLY A 12 7.79 -0.35 9.78
C GLY A 12 8.20 -1.26 10.93
N LYS A 13 8.30 -0.75 12.16
CA LYS A 13 8.85 -1.48 13.32
C LYS A 13 7.82 -1.77 14.40
N SER A 14 6.83 -0.91 14.56
CA SER A 14 5.76 -1.11 15.53
C SER A 14 4.42 -0.66 14.98
N PHE A 15 3.37 -1.30 15.50
CA PHE A 15 1.99 -1.05 15.13
C PHE A 15 1.18 -0.79 16.42
N PRO A 16 1.42 0.34 17.13
CA PRO A 16 0.58 0.70 18.27
C PRO A 16 -0.88 0.87 17.83
N GLN A 17 -1.79 0.41 18.68
CA GLN A 17 -3.21 0.66 18.49
C GLN A 17 -3.50 2.15 18.71
N VAL A 18 -4.27 2.76 17.82
CA VAL A 18 -4.80 4.12 18.01
C VAL A 18 -5.96 4.04 19.00
N GLU A 19 -5.87 4.78 20.10
CA GLU A 19 -6.82 4.63 21.22
C GLU A 19 -8.22 5.17 20.94
N TYR A 20 -8.37 6.20 20.11
CA TYR A 20 -9.69 6.75 19.81
C TYR A 20 -9.77 7.40 18.43
N LEU A 21 -10.72 6.92 17.63
CA LEU A 21 -10.99 7.39 16.27
C LEU A 21 -12.20 8.33 16.18
N GLY A 22 -12.96 8.51 17.27
CA GLY A 22 -14.30 9.12 17.17
C GLY A 22 -15.35 8.21 16.51
N ILE A 23 -15.03 6.92 16.37
CA ILE A 23 -15.93 5.88 15.84
C ILE A 23 -16.28 4.96 17.00
N GLU A 24 -17.57 4.85 17.29
CA GLU A 24 -18.08 3.84 18.21
C GLU A 24 -17.78 2.44 17.67
N PRO A 25 -17.62 1.41 18.51
CA PRO A 25 -17.43 0.05 18.03
C PRO A 25 -18.57 -0.38 17.11
N LEU A 26 -18.25 -0.83 15.90
CA LEU A 26 -19.20 -1.36 14.92
C LEU A 26 -19.03 -2.86 14.73
N TYR A 27 -20.12 -3.54 14.37
CA TYR A 27 -20.13 -4.94 13.94
C TYR A 27 -20.74 -5.10 12.55
N TYR A 28 -20.44 -6.24 11.89
CA TYR A 28 -20.69 -6.46 10.45
C TYR A 28 -20.22 -5.29 9.59
N THR A 29 -18.98 -4.85 9.86
CA THR A 29 -18.40 -3.65 9.28
C THR A 29 -17.84 -3.91 7.88
N GLU A 30 -18.11 -2.97 6.97
CA GLU A 30 -17.39 -2.86 5.70
C GLU A 30 -16.57 -1.57 5.69
N ILE A 31 -15.38 -1.63 5.10
CA ILE A 31 -14.43 -0.52 5.04
C ILE A 31 -13.93 -0.39 3.61
N GLU A 32 -13.98 0.82 3.08
CA GLU A 32 -13.43 1.17 1.78
C GLU A 32 -12.51 2.38 1.88
N VAL A 33 -11.45 2.39 1.07
CA VAL A 33 -10.43 3.44 1.06
C VAL A 33 -10.24 3.96 -0.36
N PHE A 34 -10.62 5.22 -0.59
CA PHE A 34 -10.59 5.84 -1.92
C PHE A 34 -10.54 7.37 -1.84
N ASP A 35 -10.07 8.04 -2.89
CA ASP A 35 -10.00 9.51 -2.97
C ASP A 35 -11.36 10.09 -3.38
N PHE A 36 -12.23 10.38 -2.39
CA PHE A 36 -13.61 10.82 -2.62
C PHE A 36 -13.67 12.26 -3.13
N ASP A 37 -12.86 13.16 -2.57
CA ASP A 37 -12.86 14.58 -2.92
C ASP A 37 -11.86 14.95 -4.05
N LYS A 38 -11.15 13.97 -4.59
CA LYS A 38 -10.20 14.09 -5.72
C LYS A 38 -8.99 14.98 -5.42
N ASN A 39 -8.56 15.03 -4.16
CA ASN A 39 -7.43 15.85 -3.74
C ASN A 39 -6.07 15.10 -3.81
N GLY A 40 -6.10 13.79 -4.12
CA GLY A 40 -4.95 12.90 -4.20
C GLY A 40 -4.57 12.22 -2.88
N SER A 41 -5.32 12.43 -1.80
CA SER A 41 -5.22 11.72 -0.54
C SER A 41 -6.38 10.72 -0.42
N LEU A 42 -6.09 9.50 0.05
CA LEU A 42 -7.12 8.49 0.27
C LEU A 42 -7.96 8.82 1.50
N ASP A 43 -9.28 8.78 1.35
CA ASP A 43 -10.30 8.94 2.39
C ASP A 43 -10.81 7.57 2.85
N LEU A 44 -11.42 7.52 4.03
CA LEU A 44 -11.94 6.29 4.64
C LEU A 44 -13.47 6.32 4.71
N PHE A 45 -14.11 5.36 4.06
CA PHE A 45 -15.53 5.09 4.21
C PHE A 45 -15.74 3.86 5.09
N ILE A 46 -16.71 3.93 6.00
CA ILE A 46 -17.06 2.83 6.89
C ILE A 46 -18.57 2.76 7.10
N ASN A 47 -19.11 1.55 7.03
CA ASN A 47 -20.48 1.25 7.43
C ASN A 47 -20.54 0.06 8.39
N GLY A 48 -21.66 -0.10 9.09
CA GLY A 48 -21.91 -1.25 9.95
C GLY A 48 -23.07 -0.99 10.91
N PHE A 49 -23.16 -1.80 11.96
CA PHE A 49 -24.16 -1.67 13.02
C PHE A 49 -23.47 -1.32 14.34
N ASN A 50 -24.07 -0.40 15.11
CA ASN A 50 -23.64 -0.11 16.48
C ASN A 50 -24.28 -1.08 17.49
N ALA A 51 -24.01 -0.90 18.78
CA ALA A 51 -24.50 -1.80 19.84
C ALA A 51 -26.04 -1.84 19.98
N GLU A 52 -26.74 -0.83 19.47
CA GLU A 52 -28.20 -0.73 19.43
C GLU A 52 -28.81 -1.24 18.11
N ASP A 53 -28.05 -1.99 17.32
CA ASP A 53 -28.43 -2.51 15.99
C ASP A 53 -28.83 -1.42 14.99
N SER A 54 -28.38 -0.18 15.23
CA SER A 54 -28.61 0.95 14.34
C SER A 54 -27.52 1.01 13.28
N VAL A 55 -27.93 1.30 12.03
CA VAL A 55 -26.99 1.47 10.92
C VAL A 55 -26.17 2.73 11.13
N VAL A 56 -24.85 2.58 11.09
CA VAL A 56 -23.88 3.68 11.11
C VAL A 56 -23.17 3.72 9.77
N THR A 57 -23.08 4.91 9.18
CA THR A 57 -22.30 5.15 7.96
C THR A 57 -21.54 6.45 8.12
N LYS A 58 -20.21 6.41 7.95
CA LYS A 58 -19.34 7.56 8.13
C LYS A 58 -18.31 7.65 7.00
N LEU A 59 -18.03 8.87 6.56
CA LEU A 59 -16.94 9.21 5.65
C LEU A 59 -15.95 10.10 6.41
N PHE A 60 -14.69 9.67 6.46
CA PHE A 60 -13.59 10.40 7.07
C PHE A 60 -12.68 10.93 5.98
N LEU A 61 -12.67 12.26 5.84
CA LEU A 61 -11.81 12.92 4.87
C LEU A 61 -10.39 13.04 5.41
N ASN A 62 -9.41 12.60 4.62
CA ASN A 62 -8.02 12.75 4.95
C ASN A 62 -7.57 14.19 4.66
N LYS A 63 -7.43 14.97 5.72
CA LYS A 63 -6.98 16.38 5.66
C LYS A 63 -5.50 16.56 5.95
N ILE A 64 -4.72 15.48 5.97
CA ILE A 64 -3.26 15.57 6.08
C ILE A 64 -2.74 16.27 4.81
N THR A 65 -2.04 17.37 5.01
CA THR A 65 -1.44 18.17 3.92
C THR A 65 -0.06 17.67 3.54
N THR A 66 0.60 16.93 4.44
CA THR A 66 1.88 16.29 4.20
C THR A 66 1.71 15.13 3.23
N LYS A 67 2.17 15.29 2.00
CA LYS A 67 2.14 14.24 0.98
C LYS A 67 3.35 13.33 1.15
N ASN A 68 3.13 12.03 1.06
CA ASN A 68 4.23 11.06 0.97
C ASN A 68 5.03 11.32 -0.30
N MET A 69 6.33 11.53 -0.17
CA MET A 69 7.22 11.71 -1.31
C MET A 69 7.64 10.36 -1.88
N LYS A 70 7.80 10.31 -3.21
CA LYS A 70 8.41 9.14 -3.86
C LYS A 70 9.81 8.91 -3.28
N PRO A 71 10.22 7.66 -3.02
CA PRO A 71 11.60 7.35 -2.66
C PRO A 71 12.59 7.86 -3.70
N SER A 72 13.80 8.18 -3.26
CA SER A 72 14.91 8.46 -4.16
C SER A 72 15.20 7.26 -5.08
N VAL A 73 15.76 7.52 -6.25
CA VAL A 73 16.17 6.45 -7.16
C VAL A 73 17.27 5.62 -6.47
N PRO A 74 17.15 4.29 -6.36
CA PRO A 74 18.21 3.45 -5.85
C PRO A 74 19.49 3.62 -6.67
N THR A 75 20.65 3.69 -6.00
CA THR A 75 21.95 3.92 -6.67
C THR A 75 22.87 2.72 -6.52
N GLY A 76 24.02 2.73 -7.20
CA GLY A 76 25.05 1.71 -7.03
C GLY A 76 24.62 0.30 -7.46
N LEU A 77 23.72 0.22 -8.45
CA LEU A 77 23.29 -1.04 -9.06
C LEU A 77 24.51 -1.80 -9.59
N ARG A 78 24.70 -3.01 -9.10
CA ARG A 78 25.77 -3.91 -9.50
C ARG A 78 25.30 -5.36 -9.43
N SER A 79 26.02 -6.22 -10.13
CA SER A 79 25.75 -7.65 -10.13
C SER A 79 27.03 -8.45 -9.88
N GLU A 80 26.87 -9.61 -9.25
CA GLU A 80 27.92 -10.60 -9.05
C GLU A 80 27.44 -11.95 -9.57
N ARG A 81 28.23 -12.58 -10.43
CA ARG A 81 27.91 -13.89 -10.99
C ARG A 81 28.51 -14.99 -10.11
N GLY A 82 27.64 -15.83 -9.55
CA GLY A 82 28.01 -17.10 -8.95
C GLY A 82 27.95 -18.24 -9.97
N SER A 83 28.20 -19.47 -9.52
CA SER A 83 28.20 -20.65 -10.40
C SER A 83 26.84 -20.91 -11.07
N ASN A 84 25.73 -20.65 -10.38
CA ASN A 84 24.37 -20.90 -10.85
C ASN A 84 23.37 -19.78 -10.49
N PHE A 85 23.85 -18.61 -10.08
CA PHE A 85 23.01 -17.46 -9.74
C PHE A 85 23.67 -16.15 -10.16
N ILE A 86 22.84 -15.12 -10.27
CA ILE A 86 23.28 -13.72 -10.32
C ILE A 86 22.76 -13.03 -9.06
N LYS A 87 23.66 -12.45 -8.28
CA LYS A 87 23.32 -11.62 -7.14
C LYS A 87 23.23 -10.18 -7.59
N LEU A 88 22.04 -9.61 -7.49
CA LEU A 88 21.80 -8.19 -7.75
C LEU A 88 21.92 -7.42 -6.43
N MET A 89 22.60 -6.27 -6.47
CA MET A 89 22.80 -5.42 -5.30
C MET A 89 22.69 -3.96 -5.69
N TRP A 90 22.09 -3.16 -4.82
CA TRP A 90 22.00 -1.71 -4.94
C TRP A 90 22.04 -1.08 -3.55
N SER A 91 22.30 0.21 -3.50
CA SER A 91 22.15 1.01 -2.28
C SER A 91 20.68 1.33 -2.04
N HIS A 92 20.25 1.34 -0.78
CA HIS A 92 18.86 1.65 -0.42
C HIS A 92 18.43 3.01 -0.97
N ALA A 93 17.20 3.06 -1.48
CA ALA A 93 16.47 4.31 -1.66
C ALA A 93 16.16 4.95 -0.29
N SER A 94 15.72 6.19 -0.32
CA SER A 94 15.28 6.91 0.87
C SER A 94 14.20 7.93 0.53
N ASP A 95 13.23 8.08 1.41
CA ASP A 95 12.35 9.24 1.51
C ASP A 95 12.39 9.75 2.96
N THR A 96 11.53 10.70 3.31
CA THR A 96 11.44 11.29 4.66
C THR A 96 10.44 10.56 5.56
N GLU A 97 9.61 9.69 5.00
CA GLU A 97 8.42 9.12 5.62
C GLU A 97 8.61 7.66 6.06
N SER A 98 9.45 6.93 5.34
CA SER A 98 9.69 5.49 5.46
C SER A 98 11.06 5.22 6.07
N CYS A 99 11.14 4.19 6.92
CA CYS A 99 12.45 3.64 7.25
C CYS A 99 13.08 3.03 6.00
N LYS A 100 14.40 3.18 5.83
CA LYS A 100 15.11 2.66 4.65
C LYS A 100 14.98 1.15 4.51
N GLU A 101 14.82 0.46 5.63
CA GLU A 101 14.64 -0.99 5.71
C GLU A 101 13.22 -1.44 5.35
N SER A 102 12.21 -0.56 5.37
CA SER A 102 10.84 -0.90 4.98
C SER A 102 10.55 -0.67 3.50
N LEU A 103 11.48 -0.05 2.76
CA LEU A 103 11.34 0.13 1.32
C LEU A 103 11.52 -1.20 0.59
N THR A 104 10.51 -1.54 -0.21
CA THR A 104 10.52 -2.73 -1.08
C THR A 104 10.79 -2.32 -2.53
N TYR A 105 11.24 -3.27 -3.34
CA TYR A 105 11.65 -3.03 -4.72
C TYR A 105 11.01 -4.05 -5.65
N ASN A 106 10.46 -3.57 -6.77
CA ASN A 106 10.10 -4.43 -7.89
C ASN A 106 11.28 -4.49 -8.87
N ILE A 107 11.57 -5.68 -9.42
CA ILE A 107 12.68 -5.91 -10.33
C ILE A 107 12.11 -6.34 -11.69
N LYS A 108 12.59 -5.72 -12.77
CA LYS A 108 12.41 -6.22 -14.14
C LYS A 108 13.74 -6.61 -14.75
N ILE A 109 13.74 -7.65 -15.58
CA ILE A 109 14.91 -8.13 -16.31
C ILE A 109 14.50 -8.28 -17.76
N GLY A 110 15.35 -7.78 -18.66
CA GLY A 110 15.17 -7.92 -20.09
C GLY A 110 16.46 -8.27 -20.81
N SER A 111 16.32 -8.86 -21.98
CA SER A 111 17.43 -9.23 -22.87
C SER A 111 18.09 -8.02 -23.56
N THR A 112 17.39 -6.88 -23.61
CA THR A 112 17.88 -5.60 -24.15
C THR A 112 17.50 -4.44 -23.22
N PRO A 113 18.17 -3.26 -23.34
CA PRO A 113 17.83 -2.09 -22.52
C PRO A 113 16.35 -1.72 -22.62
N GLY A 114 15.68 -1.67 -21.46
CA GLY A 114 14.26 -1.31 -21.35
C GLY A 114 13.28 -2.48 -21.40
N ALA A 115 13.70 -3.63 -21.96
CA ALA A 115 12.87 -4.83 -22.05
C ALA A 115 12.52 -5.45 -20.69
N ASN A 116 11.50 -6.30 -20.68
CA ASN A 116 10.96 -7.02 -19.53
C ASN A 116 10.57 -8.47 -19.89
N ASP A 117 11.24 -9.05 -20.90
CA ASP A 117 10.97 -10.36 -21.50
C ASP A 117 11.55 -11.55 -20.71
N ILE A 118 12.40 -11.29 -19.71
CA ILE A 118 12.98 -12.34 -18.86
C ILE A 118 12.28 -12.37 -17.49
N LEU A 119 12.07 -11.21 -16.87
CA LEU A 119 11.34 -11.06 -15.61
C LEU A 119 10.51 -9.78 -15.65
N ASN A 120 9.21 -9.90 -15.44
CA ASN A 120 8.30 -8.76 -15.35
C ASN A 120 8.17 -8.29 -13.89
N SER A 121 8.20 -6.98 -13.68
CA SER A 121 8.05 -6.35 -12.36
C SER A 121 6.59 -6.21 -11.89
N TYR A 122 5.59 -6.53 -12.73
CA TYR A 122 4.16 -6.30 -12.49
C TYR A 122 3.86 -4.86 -12.04
N VAL A 123 4.51 -3.89 -12.70
CA VAL A 123 4.31 -2.46 -12.46
C VAL A 123 3.79 -1.84 -13.76
N SER A 124 2.77 -1.00 -13.67
CA SER A 124 2.29 -0.19 -14.79
C SER A 124 3.39 0.77 -15.28
N GLU A 125 3.25 1.32 -16.49
CA GLU A 125 4.19 2.33 -17.02
C GLU A 125 4.32 3.57 -16.11
N LYS A 126 3.32 3.84 -15.27
CA LYS A 126 3.30 4.95 -14.30
C LYS A 126 3.91 4.63 -12.94
N GLY A 127 4.44 3.41 -12.73
CA GLY A 127 5.10 3.03 -11.48
C GLY A 127 4.17 2.44 -10.42
N ASN A 128 2.88 2.25 -10.70
CA ASN A 128 1.95 1.60 -9.77
C ASN A 128 2.08 0.09 -9.85
N LEU A 129 2.16 -0.58 -8.69
CA LEU A 129 2.06 -2.04 -8.61
C LEU A 129 0.70 -2.47 -9.18
N LEU A 130 0.73 -3.36 -10.17
CA LEU A 130 -0.46 -4.01 -10.68
C LEU A 130 -0.78 -5.16 -9.72
N LEU A 131 -1.46 -4.85 -8.62
CA LEU A 131 -2.07 -5.88 -7.81
C LEU A 131 -3.19 -6.50 -8.64
N TYR A 132 -3.19 -7.83 -8.78
CA TYR A 132 -4.37 -8.56 -9.23
C TYR A 132 -5.42 -8.41 -8.12
N ASN A 133 -6.19 -7.32 -8.17
CA ASN A 133 -7.34 -7.17 -7.29
C ASN A 133 -8.33 -8.25 -7.73
N HIS A 134 -8.54 -9.23 -6.86
CA HIS A 134 -9.63 -10.19 -7.01
C HIS A 134 -10.95 -9.42 -6.85
N PHE A 135 -11.47 -8.87 -7.94
CA PHE A 135 -12.91 -8.74 -8.09
C PHE A 135 -13.37 -10.00 -8.82
N SER A 136 -13.99 -10.91 -8.06
CA SER A 136 -14.85 -11.92 -8.68
C SER A 136 -16.02 -11.14 -9.25
N THR A 137 -16.09 -11.06 -10.57
CA THR A 137 -17.39 -11.05 -11.23
C THR A 137 -17.33 -12.18 -12.23
N THR A 138 -18.17 -13.17 -12.00
CA THR A 138 -18.51 -14.20 -12.98
C THR A 138 -18.96 -13.52 -14.27
N ASP A 139 -18.08 -13.43 -15.26
CA ASP A 139 -18.50 -13.24 -16.64
C ASP A 139 -18.95 -14.59 -17.16
N THR A 140 -20.20 -14.93 -16.87
CA THR A 140 -20.99 -15.78 -17.75
C THR A 140 -21.49 -14.93 -18.91
N MET A 141 -20.97 -15.21 -20.11
CA MET A 141 -21.81 -15.42 -21.29
C MET A 141 -21.33 -16.67 -22.02
#